data_AF-A0A3B0G1S5-F1
#
_entry.id   AF-A0A3B0G1S5-F1
#
_cell.length_a   1.000
_cell.length_b   1.000
_cell.length_c   1.000
_cell.angle_alpha   90.00
_cell.angle_beta   90.00
_cell.angle_gamma   90.00
#
_symmetry.space_group_name_H-M   'P 1'
#
loop_
_entity.id
_entity.type
_entity.pdbx_description
1 polymer ?
#
loop_
_entity_poly.entity_id
_entity_poly.type
_entity_poly.pdbx_seq_one_letter_code
_entity_poly.pdbx_strand_id
1 'polypeptide(L)'
;MSEAQRKADRRISLVQHDVDNLESAIEDPHERNLDERMDRVGDQVRARAAGPWDEQDAVFEEIRLGPSAEVVRRALLLGQELRLVSESGPRVTVYDTDWVVHFVTSPHSPTVTLHIEHQLGERISSIPWTAKLSEADVLTEITKEWMKARGNIQGVYLEKLFPDLAALLLFASRARRGGITGDPSVVSGLIQIVDDYWVITDERLFPKDKLWYTIEAFQLPDEGWVEHIHNKRWRGESGIDVAIEIARNVIDKSKQTGQDPIVARMEQLKKPE
;
A
#
# COMPACT_ATOMS: atom_id res chain seq x y z
N MET A 1 -8.32 68.49 41.41
CA MET A 1 -8.17 68.15 39.97
C MET A 1 -8.49 69.39 39.15
N SER A 2 -7.58 69.82 38.28
CA SER A 2 -7.81 71.00 37.45
C SER A 2 -8.79 70.67 36.31
N GLU A 3 -9.49 71.70 35.84
CA GLU A 3 -10.43 71.60 34.71
C GLU A 3 -9.74 71.13 33.42
N ALA A 4 -8.45 71.43 33.27
CA ALA A 4 -7.61 70.93 32.19
C ALA A 4 -7.39 69.41 32.25
N GLN A 5 -7.29 68.84 33.45
CA GLN A 5 -7.11 67.39 33.64
C GLN A 5 -8.39 66.63 33.29
N ARG A 6 -9.57 67.13 33.70
CA ARG A 6 -10.87 66.54 33.32
C ARG A 6 -11.12 66.59 31.81
N LYS A 7 -10.62 67.63 31.13
CA LYS A 7 -10.75 67.78 29.67
C LYS A 7 -9.79 66.85 28.92
N ALA A 8 -8.60 66.60 29.45
CA ALA A 8 -7.66 65.62 28.92
C ALA A 8 -8.18 64.19 29.08
N ASP A 9 -8.68 63.83 30.26
CA ASP A 9 -9.19 62.48 30.54
C ASP A 9 -10.42 62.14 29.69
N ARG A 10 -11.33 63.10 29.44
CA ARG A 10 -12.47 62.91 28.52
C ARG A 10 -12.03 62.72 27.07
N ARG A 11 -10.93 63.36 26.65
CA ARG A 11 -10.42 63.25 25.28
C ARG A 11 -9.72 61.91 25.05
N ILE A 12 -9.02 61.40 26.07
CA ILE A 12 -8.38 60.08 26.05
C ILE A 12 -9.45 58.97 26.05
N SER A 13 -10.50 59.09 26.87
CA SER A 13 -11.60 58.13 26.89
C SER A 13 -12.41 58.09 25.58
N LEU A 14 -12.61 59.23 24.91
CA LEU A 14 -13.28 59.24 23.59
C LEU A 14 -12.43 58.55 22.52
N VAL A 15 -11.11 58.80 22.51
CA VAL A 15 -10.19 58.19 21.55
C VAL A 15 -10.05 56.68 21.79
N GLN A 16 -10.04 56.22 23.04
CA GLN A 16 -10.02 54.78 23.35
C GLN A 16 -11.31 54.07 22.92
N HIS A 17 -12.48 54.68 23.14
CA HIS A 17 -13.74 54.11 22.67
C HIS A 17 -13.82 54.05 21.13
N ASP A 18 -13.23 55.01 20.42
CA ASP A 18 -13.17 54.99 18.96
C ASP A 18 -12.16 53.97 18.41
N VAL A 19 -11.05 53.73 19.13
CA VAL A 19 -10.05 52.70 18.79
C VAL A 19 -10.60 51.29 19.05
N ASP A 20 -11.29 51.06 20.17
CA ASP A 20 -11.89 49.76 20.50
C ASP A 20 -13.01 49.39 19.49
N ASN A 21 -13.76 50.39 19.01
CA ASN A 21 -14.75 50.20 17.95
C ASN A 21 -14.10 49.91 16.58
N LEU A 22 -12.93 50.46 16.28
CA LEU A 22 -12.18 50.19 15.06
C LEU A 22 -11.53 48.80 15.08
N GLU A 23 -10.99 48.33 16.21
CA GLU A 23 -10.44 46.97 16.34
C GLU A 23 -11.53 45.89 16.21
N SER A 24 -12.74 46.15 16.70
CA SER A 24 -13.88 45.23 16.51
C SER A 24 -14.44 45.17 15.07
N ALA A 25 -14.08 46.14 14.22
CA ALA A 25 -14.53 46.26 12.83
C ALA A 25 -13.50 45.75 11.81
N ILE A 26 -12.36 45.22 12.26
CA ILE A 26 -11.27 44.70 11.40
C ILE A 26 -11.41 43.20 11.11
N GLU A 27 -12.33 42.47 11.74
CA GLU A 27 -12.77 41.17 11.21
C GLU A 27 -13.96 41.40 10.28
N ASP A 28 -13.65 41.80 9.05
CA ASP A 28 -14.63 42.03 8.00
C ASP A 28 -15.52 40.78 7.86
N PRO A 29 -16.86 40.89 8.01
CA PRO A 29 -17.78 39.79 7.75
C PRO A 29 -17.57 39.16 6.36
N HIS A 30 -17.00 39.89 5.41
CA HIS A 30 -16.60 39.38 4.09
C HIS A 30 -15.39 38.44 4.14
N GLU A 31 -14.42 38.63 5.03
CA GLU A 31 -13.26 37.73 5.20
C GLU A 31 -13.66 36.40 5.83
N ARG A 32 -14.48 36.43 6.89
CA ARG A 32 -15.05 35.19 7.47
C ARG A 32 -15.91 34.42 6.45
N ASN A 33 -16.65 35.12 5.59
CA ASN A 33 -17.43 34.51 4.52
C ASN A 33 -16.53 33.96 3.39
N LEU A 34 -15.39 34.59 3.13
CA LEU A 34 -14.40 34.10 2.17
C LEU A 34 -13.73 32.83 2.69
N ASP A 35 -13.31 32.78 3.95
CA ASP A 35 -12.70 31.61 4.58
C ASP A 35 -13.68 30.43 4.61
N GLU A 36 -14.92 30.63 5.06
CA GLU A 36 -15.96 29.60 5.02
C GLU A 36 -16.32 29.13 3.60
N ARG A 37 -16.16 29.99 2.59
CA ARG A 37 -16.35 29.62 1.19
C ARG A 37 -15.14 28.87 0.64
N MET A 38 -13.93 29.26 1.00
CA MET A 38 -12.70 28.56 0.62
C MET A 38 -12.63 27.18 1.27
N ASP A 39 -13.05 27.04 2.53
CA ASP A 39 -13.20 25.76 3.20
C ASP A 39 -14.24 24.87 2.52
N ARG A 40 -15.43 25.41 2.21
CA ARG A 40 -16.46 24.65 1.47
C ARG A 40 -16.02 24.23 0.07
N VAL A 41 -15.31 25.09 -0.65
CA VAL A 41 -14.72 24.74 -1.96
C VAL A 41 -13.63 23.70 -1.77
N GLY A 42 -12.79 23.83 -0.75
CA GLY A 42 -11.77 22.86 -0.36
C GLY A 42 -12.37 21.50 -0.03
N ASP A 43 -13.49 21.45 0.68
CA ASP A 43 -14.24 20.23 1.01
C ASP A 43 -14.86 19.60 -0.23
N GLN A 44 -15.46 20.40 -1.12
CA GLN A 44 -16.03 19.90 -2.37
C GLN A 44 -14.95 19.36 -3.32
N VAL A 45 -13.79 20.02 -3.38
CA VAL A 45 -12.64 19.55 -4.18
C VAL A 45 -12.07 18.27 -3.57
N ARG A 46 -11.90 18.20 -2.24
CA ARG A 46 -11.47 16.98 -1.53
C ARG A 46 -12.45 15.82 -1.76
N ALA A 47 -13.75 16.06 -1.64
CA ALA A 47 -14.77 15.04 -1.88
C ALA A 47 -14.79 14.54 -3.34
N ARG A 48 -14.68 15.45 -4.32
CA ARG A 48 -14.58 15.07 -5.74
C ARG A 48 -13.28 14.35 -6.08
N ALA A 49 -12.18 14.71 -5.42
CA ALA A 49 -10.90 14.02 -5.59
C ALA A 49 -10.89 12.65 -4.90
N ALA A 50 -11.65 12.45 -3.82
CA ALA A 50 -11.74 11.19 -3.09
C ALA A 50 -12.66 10.15 -3.76
N GLY A 51 -13.76 10.58 -4.38
CA GLY A 51 -14.76 9.68 -4.99
C GLY A 51 -14.18 8.54 -5.87
N PRO A 52 -13.28 8.83 -6.82
CA PRO A 52 -12.66 7.78 -7.64
C PRO A 52 -11.85 6.75 -6.84
N TRP A 53 -11.23 7.15 -5.72
CA TRP A 53 -10.47 6.25 -4.85
C TRP A 53 -11.36 5.38 -3.97
N ASP A 54 -12.51 5.89 -3.56
CA ASP A 54 -13.47 5.12 -2.76
C ASP A 54 -14.14 4.03 -3.59
N GLU A 55 -14.40 4.30 -4.88
CA GLU A 55 -14.84 3.29 -5.85
C GLU A 55 -13.79 2.19 -6.05
N GLN A 56 -12.50 2.57 -6.13
CA GLN A 56 -11.40 1.60 -6.26
C GLN A 56 -11.22 0.76 -4.99
N ASP A 57 -11.25 1.39 -3.81
CA ASP A 57 -11.18 0.69 -2.53
C ASP A 57 -12.33 -0.30 -2.36
N ALA A 58 -13.54 0.04 -2.85
CA ALA A 58 -14.68 -0.87 -2.84
C ALA A 58 -14.39 -2.15 -3.64
N VAL A 59 -13.74 -2.06 -4.80
CA VAL A 59 -13.33 -3.23 -5.59
C VAL A 59 -12.38 -4.14 -4.81
N PHE A 60 -11.48 -3.58 -4.01
CA PHE A 60 -10.56 -4.36 -3.18
C PHE A 60 -11.26 -5.00 -1.98
N GLU A 61 -12.20 -4.29 -1.34
CA GLU A 61 -13.01 -4.82 -0.24
C GLU A 61 -13.90 -6.00 -0.65
N GLU A 62 -14.34 -6.06 -1.91
CA GLU A 62 -15.12 -7.21 -2.42
C GLU A 62 -14.39 -8.55 -2.27
N ILE A 63 -13.05 -8.57 -2.33
CA ILE A 63 -12.26 -9.78 -2.09
C ILE A 63 -12.56 -10.35 -0.70
N ARG A 64 -12.71 -9.51 0.32
CA ARG A 64 -12.95 -9.94 1.70
C ARG A 64 -14.39 -10.45 1.91
N LEU A 65 -15.35 -9.93 1.14
CA LEU A 65 -16.77 -10.21 1.33
C LEU A 65 -17.24 -11.47 0.58
N GLY A 66 -16.61 -11.79 -0.55
CA GLY A 66 -16.98 -12.93 -1.37
C GLY A 66 -15.95 -13.17 -2.47
N PRO A 67 -14.77 -13.74 -2.13
CA PRO A 67 -13.70 -13.91 -3.09
C PRO A 67 -14.10 -14.92 -4.17
N SER A 68 -13.89 -14.51 -5.42
CA SER A 68 -14.03 -15.36 -6.59
C SER A 68 -12.89 -15.07 -7.57
N ALA A 69 -12.64 -15.97 -8.51
CA ALA A 69 -11.63 -15.76 -9.54
C ALA A 69 -11.83 -14.42 -10.27
N GLU A 70 -13.08 -14.04 -10.55
CA GLU A 70 -13.40 -12.78 -11.24
C GLU A 70 -13.14 -11.55 -10.37
N VAL A 71 -13.60 -11.58 -9.11
CA VAL A 71 -13.40 -10.48 -8.15
C VAL A 71 -11.91 -10.24 -7.91
N VAL A 72 -11.16 -11.31 -7.61
CA VAL A 72 -9.72 -11.25 -7.38
C VAL A 72 -9.00 -10.79 -8.63
N ARG A 73 -9.33 -11.34 -9.81
CA ARG A 73 -8.74 -10.90 -11.08
C ARG A 73 -8.96 -9.41 -11.33
N ARG A 74 -10.19 -8.93 -11.18
CA ARG A 74 -10.54 -7.52 -11.42
C ARG A 74 -9.76 -6.59 -10.48
N ALA A 75 -9.70 -6.95 -9.20
CA ALA A 75 -8.93 -6.22 -8.21
C ALA A 75 -7.43 -6.20 -8.52
N LEU A 76 -6.84 -7.34 -8.89
CA LEU A 76 -5.42 -7.42 -9.25
C LEU A 76 -5.10 -6.60 -10.51
N LEU A 77 -5.94 -6.69 -11.55
CA LEU A 77 -5.76 -5.90 -12.78
C LEU A 77 -5.86 -4.39 -12.51
N LEU A 78 -6.83 -3.96 -11.71
CA LEU A 78 -6.94 -2.57 -11.27
C LEU A 78 -5.71 -2.13 -10.48
N GLY A 79 -5.22 -2.98 -9.56
CA GLY A 79 -4.00 -2.74 -8.80
C GLY A 79 -2.77 -2.59 -9.70
N GLN A 80 -2.64 -3.42 -10.74
CA GLN A 80 -1.56 -3.35 -11.73
C GLN A 80 -1.68 -2.09 -12.60
N GLU A 81 -2.87 -1.77 -13.10
CA GLU A 81 -3.14 -0.58 -13.91
C GLU A 81 -2.74 0.72 -13.17
N LEU A 82 -3.06 0.79 -11.88
CA LEU A 82 -2.73 1.91 -11.01
C LEU A 82 -1.30 1.86 -10.46
N ARG A 83 -0.51 0.84 -10.82
CA ARG A 83 0.83 0.54 -10.30
C ARG A 83 0.91 0.42 -8.78
N LEU A 84 -0.18 0.01 -8.13
CA LEU A 84 -0.25 -0.20 -6.69
C LEU A 84 0.48 -1.47 -6.27
N VAL A 85 0.38 -2.53 -7.07
CA VAL A 85 1.06 -3.81 -6.87
C VAL A 85 2.03 -4.10 -8.01
N SER A 86 2.97 -5.00 -7.78
CA SER A 86 3.92 -5.46 -8.80
C SER A 86 3.18 -6.04 -10.01
N GLU A 87 3.74 -5.85 -11.20
CA GLU A 87 3.24 -6.48 -12.43
C GLU A 87 3.27 -8.02 -12.33
N SER A 88 4.22 -8.56 -11.55
CA SER A 88 4.31 -10.00 -11.28
C SER A 88 3.19 -10.51 -10.37
N GLY A 89 2.57 -9.63 -9.59
CA GLY A 89 1.50 -9.94 -8.65
C GLY A 89 1.93 -9.81 -7.17
N PRO A 90 0.98 -9.66 -6.24
CA PRO A 90 1.27 -9.61 -4.82
C PRO A 90 1.40 -11.01 -4.20
N ARG A 91 2.15 -11.09 -3.11
CA ARG A 91 2.37 -12.29 -2.29
C ARG A 91 1.72 -12.09 -0.93
N VAL A 92 1.00 -13.10 -0.47
CA VAL A 92 0.38 -13.13 0.86
C VAL A 92 0.93 -14.30 1.65
N THR A 93 1.44 -14.02 2.85
CA THR A 93 1.97 -15.03 3.76
C THR A 93 0.85 -15.94 4.26
N VAL A 94 1.08 -17.25 4.24
CA VAL A 94 0.21 -18.21 4.91
C VAL A 94 0.56 -18.19 6.40
N TYR A 95 -0.43 -17.87 7.24
CA TYR A 95 -0.23 -17.60 8.66
C TYR A 95 0.49 -18.74 9.38
N ASP A 96 1.50 -18.38 10.19
CA ASP A 96 2.35 -19.30 10.97
C ASP A 96 3.13 -20.32 10.11
N THR A 97 3.46 -19.97 8.87
CA THR A 97 4.26 -20.80 7.97
C THR A 97 5.32 -20.00 7.22
N ASP A 98 6.26 -20.72 6.61
CA ASP A 98 7.25 -20.20 5.65
C ASP A 98 6.71 -20.14 4.21
N TRP A 99 5.41 -20.37 4.00
CA TRP A 99 4.76 -20.39 2.69
C TRP A 99 4.08 -19.06 2.40
N VAL A 100 4.02 -18.73 1.12
CA VAL A 100 3.22 -17.63 0.59
C VAL A 100 2.39 -18.12 -0.58
N VAL A 101 1.27 -17.43 -0.80
CA VAL A 101 0.49 -17.54 -2.03
C VAL A 101 0.74 -16.28 -2.85
N HIS A 102 1.30 -16.47 -4.03
CA HIS A 102 1.58 -15.41 -5.00
C HIS A 102 0.48 -15.39 -6.07
N PHE A 103 -0.21 -14.25 -6.15
CA PHE A 103 -1.40 -14.06 -6.99
C PHE A 103 -1.02 -13.45 -8.34
N VAL A 104 -1.00 -14.28 -9.39
CA VAL A 104 -0.61 -13.85 -10.73
C VAL A 104 -1.83 -13.75 -11.64
N THR A 105 -1.95 -12.65 -12.36
CA THR A 105 -2.99 -12.43 -13.36
C THR A 105 -2.41 -11.77 -14.61
N SER A 106 -3.12 -11.88 -15.73
CA SER A 106 -2.79 -11.20 -16.98
C SER A 106 -4.07 -10.62 -17.60
N PRO A 107 -4.02 -9.45 -18.25
CA PRO A 107 -5.17 -8.86 -18.94
C PRO A 107 -5.82 -9.82 -19.94
N HIS A 108 -5.02 -10.69 -20.56
CA HIS A 108 -5.45 -11.62 -21.61
C HIS A 108 -5.93 -12.99 -21.10
N SER A 109 -5.80 -13.26 -19.80
CA SER A 109 -6.24 -14.51 -19.19
C SER A 109 -7.47 -14.27 -18.32
N PRO A 110 -8.52 -15.10 -18.42
CA PRO A 110 -9.64 -15.10 -17.49
C PRO A 110 -9.33 -15.82 -16.17
N THR A 111 -8.10 -16.33 -15.99
CA THR A 111 -7.67 -17.17 -14.87
C THR A 111 -6.72 -16.40 -13.98
N VAL A 112 -6.89 -16.52 -12.66
CA VAL A 112 -5.87 -16.13 -11.67
C VAL A 112 -5.02 -17.36 -11.38
N THR A 113 -3.71 -17.27 -11.49
CA THR A 113 -2.82 -18.37 -11.12
C THR A 113 -2.27 -18.11 -9.73
N LEU A 114 -2.49 -19.06 -8.82
CA LEU A 114 -1.94 -19.02 -7.48
C LEU A 114 -0.66 -19.86 -7.46
N HIS A 115 0.49 -19.20 -7.34
CA HIS A 115 1.73 -19.92 -7.08
C HIS A 115 1.89 -20.09 -5.57
N ILE A 116 2.03 -21.34 -5.13
CA ILE A 116 2.45 -21.62 -3.76
C ILE A 116 3.97 -21.59 -3.78
N GLU A 117 4.54 -20.76 -2.92
CA GLU A 117 5.98 -20.53 -2.88
C GLU A 117 6.48 -20.60 -1.44
N HIS A 118 7.74 -20.97 -1.26
CA HIS A 118 8.46 -20.61 -0.04
C HIS A 118 8.62 -19.08 0.01
N GLN A 119 8.70 -18.49 1.20
CA GLN A 119 8.81 -17.04 1.39
C GLN A 119 10.00 -16.40 0.65
N LEU A 120 11.07 -17.16 0.38
CA LEU A 120 12.22 -16.75 -0.44
C LEU A 120 11.99 -16.84 -1.96
N GLY A 121 10.77 -17.09 -2.40
CA GLY A 121 10.38 -17.07 -3.82
C GLY A 121 10.70 -18.36 -4.59
N GLU A 122 10.96 -19.46 -3.91
CA GLU A 122 11.02 -20.78 -4.54
C GLU A 122 9.60 -21.30 -4.77
N ARG A 123 9.27 -21.66 -6.01
CA ARG A 123 7.93 -22.15 -6.35
C ARG A 123 7.79 -23.63 -6.00
N ILE A 124 6.75 -23.93 -5.22
CA ILE A 124 6.38 -25.29 -4.80
C ILE A 124 5.35 -25.88 -5.78
N SER A 125 4.28 -25.13 -6.07
CA SER A 125 3.21 -25.58 -6.95
C SER A 125 2.47 -24.42 -7.59
N SER A 126 1.49 -24.71 -8.45
CA SER A 126 0.69 -23.70 -9.15
C SER A 126 -0.74 -24.19 -9.33
N ILE A 127 -1.71 -23.38 -8.91
CA ILE A 127 -3.13 -23.70 -8.95
C ILE A 127 -3.82 -22.69 -9.86
N PRO A 128 -4.36 -23.11 -11.03
CA PRO A 128 -5.15 -22.23 -11.88
C PRO A 128 -6.55 -22.05 -11.30
N TRP A 129 -6.87 -20.83 -10.85
CA TRP A 129 -8.19 -20.47 -10.35
C TRP A 129 -9.06 -19.90 -11.47
N THR A 130 -9.95 -20.75 -11.97
CA THR A 130 -10.95 -20.40 -12.99
C THR A 130 -12.31 -20.14 -12.35
N ALA A 131 -13.24 -19.51 -13.08
CA ALA A 131 -14.61 -19.29 -12.63
C ALA A 131 -15.41 -20.56 -12.29
N LYS A 132 -14.89 -21.75 -12.64
CA LYS A 132 -15.52 -23.04 -12.30
C LYS A 132 -15.17 -23.53 -10.89
N LEU A 133 -14.14 -22.97 -10.27
CA LEU A 133 -13.70 -23.34 -8.92
C LEU A 133 -14.18 -22.30 -7.93
N SER A 134 -14.85 -22.76 -6.88
CA SER A 134 -15.19 -21.92 -5.73
C SER A 134 -13.93 -21.54 -4.94
N GLU A 135 -14.05 -20.56 -4.06
CA GLU A 135 -13.04 -20.25 -3.05
C GLU A 135 -12.63 -21.50 -2.26
N ALA A 136 -13.61 -22.27 -1.79
CA ALA A 136 -13.38 -23.47 -0.98
C ALA A 136 -12.60 -24.55 -1.76
N ASP A 137 -12.85 -24.70 -3.05
CA ASP A 137 -12.10 -25.64 -3.90
C ASP A 137 -10.62 -25.24 -3.97
N VAL A 138 -10.34 -23.96 -4.14
CA VAL A 138 -8.97 -23.44 -4.20
C VAL A 138 -8.23 -23.58 -2.87
N LEU A 139 -8.88 -23.23 -1.76
CA LEU A 139 -8.31 -23.42 -0.42
C LEU A 139 -8.04 -24.90 -0.14
N THR A 140 -8.91 -25.79 -0.64
CA THR A 140 -8.72 -27.23 -0.56
C THR A 140 -7.49 -27.69 -1.37
N GLU A 141 -7.30 -27.17 -2.58
CA GLU A 141 -6.09 -27.48 -3.37
C GLU A 141 -4.81 -26.99 -2.69
N ILE A 142 -4.81 -25.78 -2.12
CA ILE A 142 -3.66 -25.27 -1.33
C ILE A 142 -3.36 -26.20 -0.14
N THR A 143 -4.40 -26.64 0.57
CA THR A 143 -4.28 -27.57 1.70
C THR A 143 -3.72 -28.93 1.26
N LYS A 144 -4.11 -29.44 0.09
CA LYS A 144 -3.56 -30.69 -0.46
C LYS A 144 -2.06 -30.57 -0.74
N GLU A 145 -1.61 -29.44 -1.28
CA GLU A 145 -0.19 -29.19 -1.50
C GLU A 145 0.58 -29.13 -0.18
N TRP A 146 0.01 -28.50 0.85
CA TRP A 146 0.57 -28.53 2.22
C TRP A 146 0.71 -29.94 2.76
N MET A 147 -0.35 -30.75 2.67
CA MET A 147 -0.33 -32.14 3.13
C MET A 147 0.70 -32.99 2.39
N LYS A 148 0.90 -32.77 1.08
CA LYS A 148 1.96 -33.46 0.31
C LYS A 148 3.35 -33.10 0.82
N ALA A 149 3.59 -31.85 1.16
CA ALA A 149 4.90 -31.37 1.58
C ALA A 149 5.23 -31.72 3.06
N ARG A 150 4.24 -31.62 3.96
CA ARG A 150 4.44 -31.75 5.42
C ARG A 150 3.91 -33.06 6.01
N GLY A 151 3.16 -33.85 5.24
CA GLY A 151 2.61 -35.13 5.66
C GLY A 151 1.40 -35.06 6.60
N ASN A 152 0.91 -33.85 6.93
CA ASN A 152 -0.29 -33.63 7.74
C ASN A 152 -0.93 -32.25 7.44
N ILE A 153 -2.09 -31.97 8.04
CA ILE A 153 -2.84 -30.71 7.88
C ILE A 153 -2.60 -29.71 9.02
N GLN A 154 -1.84 -30.09 10.05
CA GLN A 154 -1.60 -29.18 11.18
C GLN A 154 -0.72 -28.01 10.73
N GLY A 155 -1.01 -26.82 11.26
CA GLY A 155 -0.21 -25.61 11.05
C GLY A 155 -0.51 -24.82 9.78
N VAL A 156 -1.49 -25.21 8.95
CA VAL A 156 -1.92 -24.41 7.79
C VAL A 156 -3.22 -23.67 8.11
N TYR A 157 -3.18 -22.34 8.11
CA TYR A 157 -4.32 -21.47 8.39
C TYR A 157 -4.58 -20.54 7.21
N LEU A 158 -5.61 -20.84 6.42
CA LEU A 158 -5.92 -20.14 5.17
C LEU A 158 -7.08 -19.14 5.29
N GLU A 159 -7.75 -19.07 6.44
CA GLU A 159 -8.90 -18.19 6.69
C GLU A 159 -8.62 -16.69 6.48
N LYS A 160 -7.35 -16.29 6.58
CA LYS A 160 -6.91 -14.90 6.39
C LYS A 160 -6.38 -14.61 5.00
N LEU A 161 -6.22 -15.61 4.12
CA LEU A 161 -5.56 -15.44 2.84
C LEU A 161 -6.17 -14.32 1.98
N PHE A 162 -7.49 -14.32 1.79
CA PHE A 162 -8.19 -13.29 1.02
C PHE A 162 -8.38 -11.97 1.78
N PRO A 163 -8.73 -11.97 3.09
CA PRO A 163 -8.68 -10.76 3.91
C PRO A 163 -7.33 -10.03 3.86
N ASP A 164 -6.22 -10.76 3.91
CA ASP A 164 -4.86 -10.21 3.89
C ASP A 164 -4.50 -9.69 2.49
N LEU A 165 -4.93 -10.37 1.41
CA LEU A 165 -4.82 -9.84 0.04
C LEU A 165 -5.56 -8.50 -0.10
N ALA A 166 -6.80 -8.43 0.40
CA ALA A 166 -7.59 -7.20 0.37
C ALA A 166 -6.90 -6.09 1.18
N ALA A 167 -6.43 -6.40 2.39
CA ALA A 167 -5.73 -5.45 3.25
C ALA A 167 -4.43 -4.92 2.61
N LEU A 168 -3.71 -5.77 1.89
CA LEU A 168 -2.51 -5.39 1.13
C LEU A 168 -2.83 -4.42 0.00
N LEU A 169 -3.86 -4.69 -0.81
CA LEU A 169 -4.30 -3.81 -1.91
C LEU A 169 -4.82 -2.47 -1.39
N LEU A 170 -5.62 -2.49 -0.33
CA LEU A 170 -6.13 -1.29 0.35
C LEU A 170 -5.00 -0.48 0.97
N PHE A 171 -3.98 -1.13 1.54
CA PHE A 171 -2.80 -0.44 2.02
C PHE A 171 -2.09 0.29 0.88
N ALA A 172 -1.86 -0.36 -0.26
CA ALA A 172 -1.22 0.27 -1.40
C ALA A 172 -2.02 1.48 -1.92
N SER A 173 -3.33 1.33 -2.10
CA SER A 173 -4.25 2.41 -2.50
C SER A 173 -4.21 3.59 -1.53
N ARG A 174 -4.36 3.33 -0.23
CA ARG A 174 -4.37 4.37 0.80
C ARG A 174 -3.02 5.04 0.95
N ALA A 175 -1.92 4.31 0.85
CA ALA A 175 -0.58 4.89 0.89
C ALA A 175 -0.32 5.80 -0.32
N ARG A 176 -0.79 5.40 -1.50
CA ARG A 176 -0.72 6.21 -2.74
C ARG A 176 -1.50 7.52 -2.62
N ARG A 177 -2.70 7.48 -2.04
CA ARG A 177 -3.56 8.65 -1.80
C ARG A 177 -3.06 9.54 -0.66
N GLY A 178 -2.56 8.91 0.40
CA GLY A 178 -2.30 9.55 1.68
C GLY A 178 -1.09 10.48 1.68
N GLY A 179 -0.17 10.35 0.71
CA GLY A 179 0.97 11.26 0.56
C GLY A 179 1.64 11.59 1.89
N ILE A 180 1.79 10.61 2.80
CA ILE A 180 2.27 10.83 4.18
C ILE A 180 3.72 11.42 4.16
N THR A 181 4.39 11.34 3.01
CA THR A 181 5.72 11.89 2.73
C THR A 181 5.74 12.96 1.63
N GLY A 182 4.58 13.33 1.07
CA GLY A 182 4.50 14.19 -0.13
C GLY A 182 4.90 13.49 -1.44
N ASP A 183 5.40 12.24 -1.39
CA ASP A 183 5.76 11.46 -2.57
C ASP A 183 4.84 10.23 -2.75
N PRO A 184 3.84 10.30 -3.65
CA PRO A 184 2.96 9.18 -3.94
C PRO A 184 3.68 7.98 -4.58
N SER A 185 4.92 8.14 -5.07
CA SER A 185 5.68 7.06 -5.70
C SER A 185 6.24 6.02 -4.73
N VAL A 186 6.29 6.33 -3.42
CA VAL A 186 6.88 5.45 -2.40
C VAL A 186 6.24 4.06 -2.39
N VAL A 187 4.92 3.98 -2.57
CA VAL A 187 4.19 2.71 -2.63
C VAL A 187 3.72 2.48 -4.07
N SER A 188 4.68 2.18 -4.93
CA SER A 188 4.46 1.71 -6.30
C SER A 188 5.02 0.30 -6.43
N GLY A 189 4.30 -0.61 -7.07
CA GLY A 189 4.77 -1.97 -7.31
C GLY A 189 4.87 -2.81 -6.04
N LEU A 190 3.89 -2.74 -5.12
CA LEU A 190 3.91 -3.51 -3.89
C LEU A 190 3.89 -5.03 -4.18
N ILE A 191 4.82 -5.75 -3.56
CA ILE A 191 4.96 -7.22 -3.64
C ILE A 191 4.36 -7.88 -2.40
N GLN A 192 4.82 -7.50 -1.19
CA GLN A 192 4.48 -8.22 0.04
C GLN A 192 4.58 -7.29 1.26
N ILE A 193 3.82 -7.60 2.32
CA ILE A 193 4.05 -7.05 3.66
C ILE A 193 4.49 -8.20 4.58
N VAL A 194 5.67 -8.07 5.18
CA VAL A 194 6.30 -9.05 6.07
C VAL A 194 6.09 -8.61 7.52
N ASP A 195 5.69 -9.55 8.38
CA ASP A 195 5.44 -9.34 9.81
C ASP A 195 4.52 -8.12 10.11
N ASP A 196 3.51 -7.91 9.26
CA ASP A 196 2.58 -6.77 9.29
C ASP A 196 3.23 -5.36 9.25
N TYR A 197 4.54 -5.28 9.01
CA TYR A 197 5.31 -4.06 9.21
C TYR A 197 6.24 -3.72 8.06
N TRP A 198 6.99 -4.68 7.50
CA TRP A 198 7.94 -4.38 6.43
C TRP A 198 7.28 -4.51 5.06
N VAL A 199 7.26 -3.43 4.31
CA VAL A 199 6.67 -3.37 2.97
C VAL A 199 7.78 -3.58 1.95
N ILE A 200 7.58 -4.54 1.06
CA ILE A 200 8.47 -4.85 -0.06
C ILE A 200 7.76 -4.42 -1.35
N THR A 201 8.43 -3.62 -2.17
CA THR A 201 8.01 -3.24 -3.52
C THR A 201 9.04 -3.69 -4.56
N ASP A 202 8.74 -3.52 -5.85
CA ASP A 202 9.69 -3.80 -6.95
C ASP A 202 11.02 -3.04 -6.84
N GLU A 203 11.07 -1.95 -6.08
CA GLU A 203 12.24 -1.07 -6.00
C GLU A 203 12.73 -0.82 -4.58
N ARG A 204 11.93 -1.10 -3.54
CA ARG A 204 12.21 -0.62 -2.18
C ARG A 204 11.76 -1.59 -1.09
N LEU A 205 12.41 -1.48 0.06
CA LEU A 205 11.99 -2.03 1.34
C LEU A 205 11.82 -0.88 2.34
N PHE A 206 10.68 -0.79 3.02
CA PHE A 206 10.43 0.25 4.03
C PHE A 206 9.42 -0.19 5.09
N PRO A 207 9.46 0.38 6.30
CA PRO A 207 8.46 0.12 7.33
C PRO A 207 7.13 0.84 7.04
N LYS A 208 6.01 0.17 7.35
CA LYS A 208 4.64 0.62 7.08
C LYS A 208 4.29 1.97 7.73
N ASP A 209 4.90 2.29 8.87
CA ASP A 209 4.66 3.51 9.64
C ASP A 209 5.71 4.61 9.44
N LYS A 210 6.79 4.34 8.69
CA LYS A 210 7.84 5.33 8.36
C LYS A 210 8.14 5.26 6.87
N LEU A 211 7.14 5.60 6.06
CA LEU A 211 7.24 5.62 4.60
C LEU A 211 8.36 6.52 4.06
N TRP A 212 8.85 7.48 4.86
CA TRP A 212 9.99 8.34 4.51
C TRP A 212 11.34 7.62 4.60
N TYR A 213 11.38 6.43 5.20
CA TYR A 213 12.59 5.65 5.37
C TYR A 213 12.60 4.48 4.41
N THR A 214 13.35 4.59 3.31
CA THR A 214 13.43 3.55 2.28
C THR A 214 14.84 2.97 2.21
N ILE A 215 14.90 1.67 1.97
CA ILE A 215 16.09 0.95 1.52
C ILE A 215 15.84 0.62 0.06
N GLU A 216 16.59 1.24 -0.84
CA GLU A 216 16.43 0.99 -2.27
C GLU A 216 16.95 -0.40 -2.62
N ALA A 217 16.39 -1.04 -3.65
CA ALA A 217 16.72 -2.41 -4.04
C ALA A 217 18.22 -2.61 -4.30
N PHE A 218 18.89 -1.61 -4.89
CA PHE A 218 20.33 -1.66 -5.15
C PHE A 218 21.19 -1.60 -3.87
N GLN A 219 20.62 -1.15 -2.75
CA GLN A 219 21.28 -1.08 -1.44
C GLN A 219 21.05 -2.34 -0.61
N LEU A 220 20.09 -3.19 -0.98
CA LEU A 220 19.79 -4.41 -0.24
C LEU A 220 20.99 -5.36 -0.09
N PRO A 221 21.94 -5.49 -1.04
CA PRO A 221 23.13 -6.32 -0.85
C PRO A 221 24.04 -5.87 0.31
N ASP A 222 23.96 -4.61 0.74
CA ASP A 222 24.82 -4.08 1.80
C ASP A 222 24.52 -4.74 3.16
N GLU A 223 25.55 -5.29 3.80
CA GLU A 223 25.41 -6.07 5.05
C GLU A 223 25.05 -5.21 6.28
N GLY A 224 25.29 -3.89 6.22
CA GLY A 224 25.12 -2.98 7.36
C GLY A 224 23.67 -2.61 7.70
N TRP A 225 22.70 -2.93 6.83
CA TRP A 225 21.31 -2.50 7.04
C TRP A 225 20.65 -3.14 8.25
N VAL A 226 20.86 -4.45 8.45
CA VAL A 226 20.29 -5.20 9.58
C VAL A 226 20.72 -4.57 10.90
N GLU A 227 22.03 -4.41 11.10
CA GLU A 227 22.59 -3.77 12.30
C GLU A 227 22.11 -2.32 12.45
N HIS A 228 22.09 -1.55 11.36
CA HIS A 228 21.63 -0.17 11.38
C HIS A 228 20.17 -0.05 11.85
N ILE A 229 19.28 -0.96 11.44
CA ILE A 229 17.87 -0.97 11.85
C ILE A 229 17.69 -1.43 13.29
N HIS A 230 18.38 -2.49 13.72
CA HIS A 230 18.37 -2.96 15.12
C HIS A 230 18.85 -1.87 16.10
N ASN A 231 19.76 -1.00 15.66
CA ASN A 231 20.20 0.13 16.48
C ASN A 231 19.12 1.23 16.64
N LYS A 232 18.05 1.23 15.83
CA LYS A 232 16.97 2.23 15.91
C LYS A 232 15.86 1.88 16.90
N ARG A 233 15.76 0.63 17.38
CA ARG A 233 14.74 0.22 18.38
C ARG A 233 13.31 0.46 17.92
N TRP A 234 13.04 0.13 16.65
CA TRP A 234 11.71 0.29 16.07
C TRP A 234 10.80 -0.89 16.40
N ARG A 235 9.48 -0.65 16.42
CA ARG A 235 8.47 -1.68 16.77
C ARG A 235 8.60 -2.98 15.95
N GLY A 236 9.02 -2.90 14.69
CA GLY A 236 9.20 -4.06 13.81
C GLY A 236 10.66 -4.42 13.54
N GLU A 237 11.62 -3.98 14.34
CA GLU A 237 13.03 -4.28 14.10
C GLU A 237 13.33 -5.78 14.07
N SER A 238 12.63 -6.60 14.86
CA SER A 238 12.85 -8.05 14.92
C SER A 238 12.56 -8.77 13.59
N GLY A 239 11.77 -8.16 12.70
CA GLY A 239 11.43 -8.72 11.39
C GLY A 239 12.36 -8.27 10.25
N ILE A 240 13.35 -7.41 10.52
CA ILE A 240 14.18 -6.83 9.45
C ILE A 240 15.03 -7.88 8.74
N ASP A 241 15.59 -8.83 9.48
CA ASP A 241 16.43 -9.91 8.94
C ASP A 241 15.67 -10.69 7.85
N VAL A 242 14.46 -11.12 8.19
CA VAL A 242 13.56 -11.85 7.28
C VAL A 242 13.12 -10.97 6.12
N ALA A 243 12.77 -9.71 6.38
CA ALA A 243 12.32 -8.79 5.33
C ALA A 243 13.42 -8.50 4.29
N ILE A 244 14.68 -8.30 4.72
CA ILE A 244 15.82 -8.10 3.81
C ILE A 244 16.08 -9.37 3.01
N GLU A 245 16.07 -10.54 3.64
CA GLU A 245 16.29 -11.81 2.96
C GLU A 245 15.23 -12.06 1.89
N ILE A 246 13.95 -11.86 2.22
CA ILE A 246 12.85 -11.96 1.26
C ILE A 246 13.05 -10.93 0.14
N ALA A 247 13.27 -9.66 0.47
CA ALA A 247 13.40 -8.58 -0.52
C ALA A 247 14.50 -8.85 -1.55
N ARG A 248 15.69 -9.30 -1.10
CA ARG A 248 16.80 -9.70 -1.97
C ARG A 248 16.39 -10.77 -2.98
N ASN A 249 15.63 -11.76 -2.54
CA ASN A 249 15.25 -12.90 -3.38
C ASN A 249 14.09 -12.60 -4.34
N VAL A 250 13.16 -11.72 -3.96
CA VAL A 250 11.92 -11.50 -4.73
C VAL A 250 12.01 -10.31 -5.68
N ILE A 251 12.74 -9.25 -5.32
CA ILE A 251 12.88 -8.06 -6.17
C ILE A 251 13.70 -8.38 -7.43
N ASP A 252 14.74 -9.20 -7.32
CA ASP A 252 15.53 -9.62 -8.48
C ASP A 252 14.72 -10.52 -9.43
N LYS A 253 13.81 -11.34 -8.89
CA LYS A 253 12.91 -12.20 -9.68
C LYS A 253 11.82 -11.39 -10.39
N SER A 254 11.25 -10.35 -9.77
CA SER A 254 10.20 -9.55 -10.44
C SER A 254 10.75 -8.88 -11.71
N LYS A 255 12.01 -8.41 -11.68
CA LYS A 255 12.72 -7.87 -12.85
C LYS A 255 12.96 -8.89 -13.96
N GLN A 256 13.21 -10.15 -13.61
CA GLN A 256 13.40 -11.23 -14.60
C GLN A 256 12.07 -11.71 -15.20
N THR A 257 10.99 -11.68 -14.42
CA THR A 257 9.67 -12.18 -14.84
C THR A 257 8.90 -11.16 -15.69
N GLY A 258 9.26 -9.88 -15.61
CA GLY A 258 8.76 -8.81 -16.50
C GLY A 258 9.29 -8.89 -17.94
N GLN A 259 10.27 -9.74 -18.23
CA GLN A 259 10.59 -10.15 -19.60
C GLN A 259 9.66 -11.29 -20.00
N ASP A 260 8.61 -10.97 -20.74
CA ASP A 260 7.72 -11.93 -21.37
C ASP A 260 8.56 -13.07 -22.01
N PRO A 261 8.35 -14.36 -21.67
CA PRO A 261 9.12 -15.46 -22.24
C PRO A 261 9.05 -15.51 -23.77
N ILE A 262 8.06 -14.85 -24.39
CA ILE A 262 7.99 -14.64 -25.83
C ILE A 262 9.07 -13.66 -26.31
N VAL A 263 9.33 -12.57 -25.57
CA VAL A 263 10.38 -11.60 -25.88
C VAL A 263 11.77 -12.19 -25.67
N ALA A 264 11.99 -12.91 -24.58
CA ALA A 264 13.26 -13.62 -24.34
C ALA A 264 13.55 -14.68 -25.42
N ARG A 265 12.51 -15.36 -25.93
CA ARG A 265 12.63 -16.33 -27.04
C ARG A 265 12.82 -15.65 -28.40
N MET A 266 12.24 -14.46 -28.62
CA MET A 266 12.48 -13.66 -29.82
C MET A 266 13.88 -13.05 -29.86
N GLU A 267 14.47 -12.69 -28.73
CA GLU A 267 15.86 -12.22 -28.67
C GLU A 267 16.87 -13.36 -28.89
N GLN A 268 16.55 -14.58 -28.45
CA GLN A 268 17.35 -15.77 -28.77
C GLN A 268 17.31 -16.12 -30.27
N LEU A 269 16.21 -15.83 -30.97
CA LEU A 269 16.06 -16.02 -32.41
C LEU A 269 16.70 -14.91 -33.28
N LYS A 270 17.16 -13.81 -32.67
CA LYS A 270 17.84 -12.70 -33.36
C LYS A 270 19.36 -12.81 -33.38
N LYS A 271 19.96 -13.86 -32.79
CA LYS A 271 21.39 -14.12 -32.93
C LYS A 271 21.61 -14.93 -34.22
N PRO A 272 22.23 -14.35 -35.27
CA PRO A 272 22.66 -15.15 -36.41
C PRO A 272 23.79 -16.08 -35.96
N GLU A 273 23.75 -17.32 -36.46
CA GLU A 273 24.88 -18.27 -36.41
C GLU A 273 26.12 -17.71 -37.12
#